data_AF-A0AA46X3L6-F1
#
_entry.id   AF-A0AA46X3L6-F1
#
_cell.length_a   1.000
_cell.length_b   1.000
_cell.length_c   1.000
_cell.angle_alpha   90.00
_cell.angle_beta   90.00
_cell.angle_gamma   90.00
#
_symmetry.space_group_name_H-M   'P 1'
#
loop_
_entity.id
_entity.type
_entity.pdbx_description
1 polymer ?
#
loop_
_entity_poly.entity_id
_entity_poly.type
_entity_poly.pdbx_seq_one_letter_code
_entity_poly.pdbx_strand_id
1 'polypeptide(L)'
;MENIDKIFKGIKLQKYRPGGKSFADPVRNIFVQCTPEEEVRQKTIQFLNSELGVPLERIKVEESMAHVKRGARGRADIVVYRDDKKKEALLVIECKSPEVDVSCYIVREQSERYQKILGADYCMLINGRQLLMYKYSNGFAIELEGIPSYSELLNHKVEYAKVIPIKSYKYSDIVSKEIQRAFVKEEYIGTFTPNDIKSFALNFLNLILLKSTVDSKYLTKIGLSEDFGVKRTRFGNSAGYNYQELTRLFITKDNKNKDLIWGLSMIGYSNTQLNVSITNKIKKHHSLQLDMDRFCVYDSDTKKVTITHNGALSFGRGGSMSHKTVIDYVREKAPDLIKNDKIYLGTIDNSRLLEWKYTDVQNFIRSLLRYAILRDELRVKHKRKRSKSKK
;
A
#
# COMPACT_ATOMS: atom_id res chain seq x y z
N MET A 1 -22.30 -3.22 6.71
CA MET A 1 -21.20 -4.18 6.96
C MET A 1 -21.56 -4.98 8.19
N GLU A 2 -21.88 -6.26 8.01
CA GLU A 2 -21.95 -7.19 9.14
C GLU A 2 -20.64 -7.13 9.93
N ASN A 3 -20.74 -7.12 11.25
CA ASN A 3 -19.56 -7.03 12.10
C ASN A 3 -18.88 -8.41 12.14
N ILE A 4 -18.01 -8.67 11.15
CA ILE A 4 -17.25 -9.92 11.03
C ILE A 4 -16.50 -10.26 12.31
N ASP A 5 -15.90 -9.27 12.97
CA ASP A 5 -15.23 -9.46 14.25
C ASP A 5 -16.19 -10.03 15.31
N LYS A 6 -17.44 -9.55 15.37
CA LYS A 6 -18.47 -10.09 16.27
C LYS A 6 -18.84 -11.54 15.89
N ILE A 7 -19.04 -11.84 14.61
CA ILE A 7 -19.36 -13.19 14.13
C ILE A 7 -18.24 -14.16 14.50
N PHE A 8 -16.99 -13.83 14.16
CA PHE A 8 -15.82 -14.68 14.41
C PHE A 8 -15.48 -14.84 15.90
N LYS A 9 -15.85 -13.88 16.76
CA LYS A 9 -15.78 -14.02 18.23
C LYS A 9 -16.86 -14.97 18.78
N GLY A 10 -18.02 -15.01 18.12
CA GLY A 10 -19.12 -15.91 18.44
C GLY A 10 -18.80 -17.38 18.14
N ILE A 11 -18.08 -17.64 17.05
CA ILE A 11 -17.68 -18.99 16.65
C ILE A 11 -16.68 -19.59 17.66
N LYS A 12 -17.06 -20.71 18.30
CA LYS A 12 -16.24 -21.43 19.28
C LYS A 12 -15.67 -22.70 18.68
N LEU A 13 -14.34 -22.80 18.67
CA LEU A 13 -13.63 -24.01 18.25
C LEU A 13 -13.23 -24.84 19.46
N GLN A 14 -13.57 -26.13 19.43
CA GLN A 14 -13.09 -27.08 20.41
C GLN A 14 -11.60 -27.37 20.20
N LYS A 15 -10.84 -27.43 21.30
CA LYS A 15 -9.41 -27.75 21.28
C LYS A 15 -9.18 -29.20 21.71
N TYR A 16 -8.36 -29.90 20.95
CA TYR A 16 -7.97 -31.29 21.18
C TYR A 16 -6.47 -31.38 21.47
N ARG A 17 -6.02 -32.54 21.97
CA ARG A 17 -4.62 -32.80 22.34
C ARG A 17 -4.11 -34.17 21.88
N PRO A 18 -4.03 -34.45 20.57
CA PRO A 18 -3.46 -35.72 20.05
C PRO A 18 -1.91 -35.79 20.14
N GLY A 19 -1.25 -34.83 20.77
CA GLY A 19 0.20 -34.59 20.70
C GLY A 19 0.60 -33.12 20.81
N GLY A 20 -0.40 -32.22 20.89
CA GLY A 20 -0.25 -30.78 21.04
C GLY A 20 -1.61 -30.10 20.91
N LYS A 21 -1.72 -28.81 21.28
CA LYS A 21 -2.97 -28.06 21.11
C LYS A 21 -3.36 -28.00 19.63
N SER A 22 -4.48 -28.63 19.29
CA SER A 22 -4.95 -28.78 17.91
C SER A 22 -6.45 -28.48 17.78
N PHE A 23 -6.88 -28.11 16.58
CA PHE A 23 -8.28 -28.11 16.16
C PHE A 23 -8.58 -29.38 15.35
N ALA A 24 -9.84 -29.82 15.30
CA ALA A 24 -10.28 -30.85 14.38
C ALA A 24 -10.79 -30.18 13.10
N ASP A 25 -10.18 -30.47 11.96
CA ASP A 25 -10.63 -29.96 10.67
C ASP A 25 -11.71 -30.88 10.08
N PRO A 26 -12.96 -30.41 9.92
CA PRO A 26 -14.07 -31.24 9.48
C PRO A 26 -14.03 -31.57 7.98
N VAL A 27 -13.22 -30.88 7.18
CA VAL A 27 -13.09 -31.10 5.74
C VAL A 27 -11.94 -32.06 5.44
N ARG A 28 -10.79 -31.88 6.12
CA ARG A 28 -9.60 -32.72 5.96
C ARG A 28 -9.63 -33.98 6.83
N ASN A 29 -10.50 -34.04 7.84
CA ASN A 29 -10.60 -35.14 8.82
C ASN A 29 -9.28 -35.42 9.54
N ILE A 30 -8.56 -34.37 9.92
CA ILE A 30 -7.29 -34.45 10.65
C ILE A 30 -7.25 -33.43 11.80
N PHE A 31 -6.34 -33.64 12.74
CA PHE A 31 -6.00 -32.61 13.73
C PHE A 31 -4.95 -31.64 13.17
N VAL A 32 -5.19 -30.35 13.38
CA VAL A 32 -4.34 -29.26 12.86
C VAL A 32 -3.87 -28.37 13.99
N GLN A 33 -2.61 -27.90 13.92
CA GLN A 33 -2.01 -27.11 14.98
C GLN A 33 -2.75 -25.78 15.18
N CYS A 34 -2.99 -25.40 16.45
CA CYS A 34 -3.62 -24.12 16.79
C CYS A 34 -2.70 -22.91 16.52
N THR A 35 -2.58 -22.48 15.27
CA THR A 35 -1.96 -21.19 14.91
C THR A 35 -3.03 -20.09 14.75
N PRO A 36 -2.70 -18.80 14.86
CA PRO A 36 -3.68 -17.73 14.67
C PRO A 36 -4.33 -17.72 13.29
N GLU A 37 -3.58 -18.05 12.24
CA GLU A 37 -4.10 -18.15 10.87
C GLU A 37 -4.98 -19.39 10.71
N GLU A 38 -4.60 -20.53 11.30
CA GLU A 38 -5.41 -21.74 11.29
C GLU A 38 -6.72 -21.56 12.07
N GLU A 39 -6.72 -20.83 13.18
CA GLU A 39 -7.94 -20.49 13.91
C GLU A 39 -8.92 -19.71 13.03
N VAL A 40 -8.43 -18.73 12.26
CA VAL A 40 -9.25 -18.00 11.29
C VAL A 40 -9.77 -18.95 10.21
N ARG A 41 -8.91 -19.79 9.63
CA ARG A 41 -9.28 -20.77 8.60
C ARG A 41 -10.40 -21.72 9.07
N GLN A 42 -10.27 -22.28 10.27
CA GLN A 42 -11.28 -23.16 10.85
C GLN A 42 -12.60 -22.44 11.16
N LYS A 43 -12.54 -21.20 11.66
CA LYS A 43 -13.73 -20.36 11.83
C LYS A 43 -14.38 -20.01 10.50
N THR A 44 -13.59 -19.77 9.45
CA THR A 44 -14.09 -19.52 8.10
C THR A 44 -14.83 -20.74 7.56
N ILE A 45 -14.35 -21.96 7.76
CA ILE A 45 -15.08 -23.18 7.35
C ILE A 45 -16.46 -23.24 8.03
N GLN A 46 -16.54 -22.99 9.34
CA GLN A 46 -17.81 -22.96 10.06
C GLN A 46 -18.72 -21.82 9.59
N PHE A 47 -18.16 -20.63 9.35
CA PHE A 47 -18.90 -19.48 8.81
C PHE A 47 -19.50 -19.79 7.43
N LEU A 48 -18.72 -20.39 6.52
CA LEU A 48 -19.21 -20.79 5.20
C LEU A 48 -20.38 -21.76 5.30
N ASN A 49 -20.27 -22.77 6.17
CA ASN A 49 -21.29 -23.81 6.31
C ASN A 49 -22.56 -23.31 7.02
N SER A 50 -22.39 -22.64 8.17
CA SER A 50 -23.51 -22.26 9.04
C SER A 50 -24.18 -20.95 8.64
N GLU A 51 -23.42 -19.94 8.20
CA GLU A 51 -23.96 -18.62 7.88
C GLU A 51 -24.20 -18.46 6.37
N LEU A 52 -23.26 -18.91 5.53
CA LEU A 52 -23.40 -18.77 4.07
C LEU A 52 -24.08 -19.97 3.39
N GLY A 53 -24.32 -21.08 4.11
CA GLY A 53 -25.01 -22.26 3.59
C GLY A 53 -24.21 -23.08 2.58
N VAL A 54 -22.89 -23.05 2.65
CA VAL A 54 -21.99 -23.86 1.80
C VAL A 54 -21.88 -25.28 2.37
N PRO A 55 -22.31 -26.33 1.64
CA PRO A 55 -22.12 -27.71 2.09
C PRO A 55 -20.63 -28.05 2.27
N LEU A 56 -20.26 -28.72 3.35
CA LEU A 56 -18.86 -29.12 3.62
C LEU A 56 -18.27 -29.96 2.49
N GLU A 57 -19.11 -30.76 1.84
CA GLU A 57 -18.76 -31.59 0.70
C GLU A 57 -18.30 -30.77 -0.51
N ARG A 58 -18.65 -29.48 -0.58
CA ARG A 58 -18.22 -28.56 -1.65
C ARG A 58 -17.04 -27.68 -1.26
N ILE A 59 -16.48 -27.90 -0.08
CA ILE A 59 -15.28 -27.20 0.40
C ILE A 59 -14.05 -28.09 0.17
N LYS A 60 -12.95 -27.46 -0.25
CA LYS A 60 -11.60 -28.00 -0.09
C LYS A 60 -10.74 -27.03 0.70
N VAL A 61 -9.85 -27.60 1.51
CA VAL A 61 -8.90 -26.86 2.34
C VAL A 61 -7.48 -27.25 1.93
N GLU A 62 -6.58 -26.27 1.83
CA GLU A 62 -5.19 -26.45 1.35
C GLU A 62 -5.11 -27.06 -0.07
N GLU A 63 -5.95 -26.59 -0.99
CA GLU A 63 -6.00 -27.15 -2.35
C GLU A 63 -4.73 -26.81 -3.14
N SER A 64 -4.01 -27.84 -3.58
CA SER A 64 -2.80 -27.70 -4.39
C SER A 64 -3.12 -27.25 -5.81
N MET A 65 -2.50 -26.16 -6.25
CA MET A 65 -2.67 -25.67 -7.62
C MET A 65 -2.18 -26.67 -8.67
N ALA A 66 -1.26 -27.56 -8.29
CA ALA A 66 -0.76 -28.61 -9.17
C ALA A 66 -1.84 -29.65 -9.55
N HIS A 67 -2.89 -29.81 -8.72
CA HIS A 67 -4.02 -30.69 -9.02
C HIS A 67 -4.89 -30.14 -10.15
N VAL A 68 -4.90 -28.82 -10.31
CA VAL A 68 -5.73 -28.10 -11.28
C VAL A 68 -4.93 -27.86 -12.56
N LYS A 69 -3.69 -27.40 -12.42
CA LYS A 69 -2.79 -27.11 -13.54
C LYS A 69 -1.41 -27.69 -13.27
N ARG A 70 -1.00 -28.65 -14.10
CA ARG A 70 0.32 -29.32 -13.99
C ARG A 70 1.44 -28.28 -13.92
N GLY A 71 2.29 -28.38 -12.89
CA GLY A 71 3.43 -27.48 -12.66
C GLY A 71 3.10 -26.16 -11.96
N ALA A 72 1.82 -25.86 -11.70
CA ALA A 72 1.45 -24.70 -10.90
C ALA A 72 1.88 -24.89 -9.44
N ARG A 73 2.39 -23.81 -8.84
CA ARG A 73 2.91 -23.80 -7.46
C ARG A 73 1.93 -23.13 -6.51
N GLY A 74 1.97 -23.55 -5.26
CA GLY A 74 1.19 -22.97 -4.16
C GLY A 74 -0.07 -23.76 -3.84
N ARG A 75 -0.70 -23.35 -2.74
CA ARG A 75 -1.95 -23.90 -2.23
C ARG A 75 -2.89 -22.75 -1.91
N ALA A 76 -4.16 -22.91 -2.28
CA ALA A 76 -5.22 -22.01 -1.84
C ALA A 76 -5.74 -22.49 -0.49
N ASP A 77 -5.97 -21.56 0.45
CA ASP A 77 -6.37 -21.93 1.82
C ASP A 77 -7.72 -22.66 1.81
N ILE A 78 -8.72 -22.07 1.16
CA ILE A 78 -10.04 -22.68 0.99
C ILE A 78 -10.53 -22.44 -0.45
N VAL A 79 -11.12 -23.46 -1.05
CA VAL A 79 -11.82 -23.37 -2.34
C VAL A 79 -13.23 -23.92 -2.16
N VAL A 80 -14.23 -23.14 -2.57
CA VAL A 80 -15.63 -23.56 -2.62
C VAL A 80 -15.99 -23.87 -4.07
N TYR A 81 -16.64 -25.02 -4.30
CA TYR A 81 -17.03 -25.50 -5.61
C TYR A 81 -18.54 -25.38 -5.84
N ARG A 82 -18.95 -25.29 -7.10
CA ARG A 82 -20.36 -25.26 -7.51
C ARG A 82 -21.02 -26.63 -7.36
N ASP A 83 -20.25 -27.68 -7.58
CA ASP A 83 -20.71 -29.06 -7.73
C ASP A 83 -20.04 -30.02 -6.73
N ASP A 84 -20.71 -31.14 -6.44
CA ASP A 84 -20.23 -32.14 -5.50
C ASP A 84 -18.98 -32.89 -6.00
N LYS A 85 -18.73 -32.89 -7.32
CA LYS A 85 -17.52 -33.49 -7.93
C LYS A 85 -16.32 -32.54 -7.89
N LYS A 86 -16.48 -31.31 -7.37
CA LYS A 86 -15.43 -30.30 -7.19
C LYS A 86 -14.68 -29.99 -8.48
N LYS A 87 -15.42 -29.82 -9.59
CA LYS A 87 -14.84 -29.50 -10.90
C LYS A 87 -14.84 -28.01 -11.18
N GLU A 88 -15.89 -27.31 -10.76
CA GLU A 88 -16.06 -25.89 -11.04
C GLU A 88 -15.89 -25.07 -9.77
N ALA A 89 -14.75 -24.39 -9.64
CA ALA A 89 -14.49 -23.52 -8.52
C ALA A 89 -15.42 -22.29 -8.60
N LEU A 90 -16.10 -21.96 -7.51
CA LEU A 90 -16.94 -20.77 -7.37
C LEU A 90 -16.17 -19.63 -6.70
N LEU A 91 -15.52 -19.94 -5.58
CA LEU A 91 -14.93 -18.95 -4.68
C LEU A 91 -13.58 -19.46 -4.17
N VAL A 92 -12.56 -18.61 -4.27
CA VAL A 92 -11.25 -18.81 -3.64
C VAL A 92 -11.15 -17.93 -2.41
N ILE A 93 -10.68 -18.49 -1.30
CA ILE A 93 -10.57 -17.76 -0.03
C ILE A 93 -9.12 -17.82 0.44
N GLU A 94 -8.59 -16.65 0.81
CA GLU A 94 -7.28 -16.50 1.44
C GLU A 94 -7.48 -16.07 2.90
N CYS A 95 -6.99 -16.88 3.83
CA CYS A 95 -7.06 -16.65 5.25
C CYS A 95 -5.74 -16.04 5.74
N LYS A 96 -5.83 -15.09 6.68
CA LYS A 96 -4.67 -14.50 7.34
C LYS A 96 -4.89 -14.42 8.84
N SER A 97 -3.79 -14.26 9.59
CA SER A 97 -3.88 -14.00 11.02
C SER A 97 -4.57 -12.66 11.30
N PRO A 98 -5.23 -12.49 12.48
CA PRO A 98 -6.00 -11.27 12.80
C PRO A 98 -5.22 -9.94 12.73
N GLU A 99 -3.89 -9.99 12.81
CA GLU A 99 -3.02 -8.81 12.77
C GLU A 99 -2.58 -8.42 11.35
N VAL A 100 -2.89 -9.24 10.34
CA VAL A 100 -2.57 -8.95 8.93
C VAL A 100 -3.75 -8.26 8.26
N ASP A 101 -3.53 -7.05 7.76
CA ASP A 101 -4.51 -6.30 6.97
C ASP A 101 -4.78 -7.00 5.62
N VAL A 102 -6.00 -7.49 5.44
CA VAL A 102 -6.45 -8.22 4.24
C VAL A 102 -6.82 -7.30 3.08
N SER A 103 -6.94 -5.99 3.31
CA SER A 103 -7.07 -4.99 2.24
C SER A 103 -5.77 -4.79 1.45
N CYS A 104 -4.68 -5.41 1.91
CA CYS A 104 -3.38 -5.37 1.25
C CYS A 104 -3.43 -6.01 -0.15
N TYR A 105 -2.92 -5.29 -1.15
CA TYR A 105 -2.87 -5.77 -2.52
C TYR A 105 -2.12 -7.11 -2.67
N ILE A 106 -1.17 -7.45 -1.79
CA ILE A 106 -0.41 -8.71 -1.88
C ILE A 106 -1.30 -9.90 -1.52
N VAL A 107 -2.16 -9.75 -0.50
CA VAL A 107 -3.13 -10.78 -0.11
C VAL A 107 -4.13 -10.96 -1.25
N ARG A 108 -4.54 -9.86 -1.88
CA ARG A 108 -5.34 -9.89 -3.11
C ARG A 108 -4.61 -10.55 -4.28
N GLU A 109 -3.34 -10.23 -4.53
CA GLU A 109 -2.53 -10.80 -5.62
C GLU A 109 -2.32 -12.31 -5.46
N GLN A 110 -2.14 -12.78 -4.22
CA GLN A 110 -2.10 -14.20 -3.91
C GLN A 110 -3.41 -14.90 -4.30
N SER A 111 -4.54 -14.35 -3.89
CA SER A 111 -5.85 -14.89 -4.24
C SER A 111 -6.16 -14.76 -5.74
N GLU A 112 -5.83 -13.63 -6.38
CA GLU A 112 -5.92 -13.40 -7.84
C GLU A 112 -5.15 -14.47 -8.63
N ARG A 113 -3.96 -14.86 -8.16
CA ARG A 113 -3.16 -15.91 -8.80
C ARG A 113 -3.90 -17.25 -8.77
N TYR A 114 -4.45 -17.62 -7.61
CA TYR A 114 -5.17 -18.88 -7.44
C TYR A 114 -6.50 -18.87 -8.18
N GLN A 115 -7.24 -17.77 -8.11
CA GLN A 115 -8.46 -17.56 -8.88
C GLN A 115 -8.21 -17.77 -10.38
N LYS A 116 -7.13 -17.19 -10.95
CA LYS A 116 -6.77 -17.39 -12.37
C LYS A 116 -6.44 -18.82 -12.73
N ILE A 117 -5.84 -19.58 -11.80
CA ILE A 117 -5.53 -21.00 -12.03
C ILE A 117 -6.80 -21.86 -11.97
N LEU A 118 -7.68 -21.56 -11.01
CA LEU A 118 -8.93 -22.29 -10.74
C LEU A 118 -10.09 -21.89 -11.66
N GLY A 119 -10.04 -20.71 -12.27
CA GLY A 119 -11.16 -20.14 -13.01
C GLY A 119 -12.36 -19.75 -12.15
N ALA A 120 -12.15 -19.44 -10.86
CA ALA A 120 -13.25 -19.11 -9.94
C ALA A 120 -13.84 -17.72 -10.21
N ASP A 121 -15.15 -17.53 -10.00
CA ASP A 121 -15.78 -16.22 -10.24
C ASP A 121 -15.49 -15.21 -9.13
N TYR A 122 -15.26 -15.70 -7.92
CA TYR A 122 -15.14 -14.87 -6.73
C TYR A 122 -13.87 -15.13 -5.94
N CYS A 123 -13.44 -14.11 -5.21
CA CYS A 123 -12.38 -14.17 -4.22
C CYS A 123 -12.90 -13.60 -2.89
N MET A 124 -12.49 -14.19 -1.78
CA MET A 124 -12.67 -13.65 -0.43
C MET A 124 -11.32 -13.57 0.28
N LEU A 125 -11.05 -12.46 0.94
CA LEU A 125 -9.88 -12.27 1.80
C LEU A 125 -10.39 -12.06 3.23
N ILE A 126 -9.85 -12.80 4.20
CA ILE A 126 -10.38 -12.78 5.57
C ILE A 126 -9.32 -12.99 6.65
N ASN A 127 -9.38 -12.19 7.72
CA ASN A 127 -8.52 -12.33 8.91
C ASN A 127 -9.32 -12.49 10.22
N GLY A 128 -10.63 -12.65 10.13
CA GLY A 128 -11.54 -12.75 11.28
C GLY A 128 -11.89 -11.40 11.94
N ARG A 129 -11.32 -10.29 11.49
CA ARG A 129 -11.75 -8.92 11.85
C ARG A 129 -12.34 -8.17 10.66
N GLN A 130 -11.79 -8.44 9.48
CA GLN A 130 -12.13 -7.85 8.20
C GLN A 130 -12.36 -8.96 7.19
N LEU A 131 -13.27 -8.69 6.25
CA LEU A 131 -13.58 -9.54 5.12
C LEU A 131 -13.78 -8.65 3.89
N LEU A 132 -13.12 -9.00 2.79
CA LEU A 132 -13.30 -8.34 1.50
C LEU A 132 -13.63 -9.38 0.45
N MET A 133 -14.63 -9.11 -0.39
CA MET A 133 -14.99 -9.98 -1.51
C MET A 133 -14.85 -9.26 -2.84
N TYR A 134 -14.43 -10.00 -3.85
CA TYR A 134 -14.28 -9.53 -5.21
C TYR A 134 -14.94 -10.48 -6.17
N LYS A 135 -15.60 -9.96 -7.20
CA LYS A 135 -15.99 -10.70 -8.40
C LYS A 135 -15.02 -10.40 -9.54
N TYR A 136 -14.59 -11.42 -10.24
CA TYR A 136 -13.78 -11.24 -11.44
C TYR A 136 -14.67 -11.12 -12.67
N SER A 137 -14.46 -10.06 -13.43
CA SER A 137 -15.13 -9.84 -14.71
C SER A 137 -14.17 -9.12 -15.65
N ASN A 138 -14.04 -9.61 -16.89
CA ASN A 138 -13.19 -9.03 -17.94
C ASN A 138 -11.73 -8.76 -17.50
N GLY A 139 -11.17 -9.63 -16.65
CA GLY A 139 -9.80 -9.49 -16.14
C GLY A 139 -9.63 -8.52 -14.97
N PHE A 140 -10.71 -7.90 -14.49
CA PHE A 140 -10.70 -6.99 -13.35
C PHE A 140 -11.38 -7.63 -12.12
N ALA A 141 -10.82 -7.36 -10.94
CA ALA A 141 -11.47 -7.65 -9.67
C ALA A 141 -12.34 -6.46 -9.26
N ILE A 142 -13.66 -6.66 -9.18
CA ILE A 142 -14.63 -5.66 -8.74
C ILE A 142 -15.06 -6.02 -7.32
N GLU A 143 -14.88 -5.09 -6.39
CA GLU A 143 -15.23 -5.30 -4.98
C GLU A 143 -16.75 -5.41 -4.80
N LEU A 144 -17.18 -6.31 -3.92
CA LEU A 144 -18.59 -6.54 -3.59
C LEU A 144 -18.99 -5.73 -2.35
N GLU A 145 -20.25 -5.30 -2.34
CA GLU A 145 -20.91 -4.76 -1.15
C GLU A 145 -21.58 -5.91 -0.40
N GLY A 146 -21.21 -6.11 0.87
CA GLY A 146 -21.76 -7.18 1.70
C GLY A 146 -21.14 -8.57 1.47
N ILE A 147 -21.80 -9.59 2.02
CA ILE A 147 -21.34 -10.98 2.02
C ILE A 147 -22.48 -11.86 1.49
N PRO A 148 -22.54 -12.13 0.16
CA PRO A 148 -23.59 -12.95 -0.41
C PRO A 148 -23.52 -14.39 0.10
N SER A 149 -24.69 -15.00 0.31
CA SER A 149 -24.84 -16.42 0.60
C SER A 149 -24.37 -17.29 -0.56
N TYR A 150 -24.18 -18.59 -0.30
CA TYR A 150 -23.79 -19.56 -1.32
C TYR A 150 -24.77 -19.60 -2.51
N SER A 151 -26.08 -19.56 -2.22
CA SER A 151 -27.12 -19.51 -3.25
C SER A 151 -27.05 -18.23 -4.09
N GLU A 152 -26.80 -17.08 -3.48
CA GLU A 152 -26.64 -15.82 -4.18
C GLU A 152 -25.40 -15.79 -5.07
N LEU A 153 -24.27 -16.31 -4.57
CA LEU A 153 -23.04 -16.45 -5.34
C LEU A 153 -23.23 -17.34 -6.58
N LEU A 154 -23.90 -18.49 -6.41
CA LEU A 154 -24.22 -19.42 -7.51
C LEU A 154 -25.07 -18.74 -8.60
N ASN A 155 -26.04 -17.92 -8.19
CA ASN A 155 -26.98 -17.23 -9.07
C ASN A 155 -26.48 -15.85 -9.52
N HIS A 156 -25.24 -15.48 -9.20
CA HIS A 156 -24.64 -14.17 -9.50
C HIS A 156 -25.44 -12.96 -8.97
N LYS A 157 -26.21 -13.15 -7.89
CA LYS A 157 -26.96 -12.10 -7.21
C LYS A 157 -26.05 -11.41 -6.18
N VAL A 158 -25.27 -10.44 -6.64
CA VAL A 158 -24.32 -9.71 -5.80
C VAL A 158 -24.47 -8.21 -5.97
N GLU A 159 -24.23 -7.48 -4.89
CA GLU A 159 -24.10 -6.03 -4.92
C GLU A 159 -22.63 -5.65 -5.04
N TYR A 160 -22.33 -4.61 -5.82
CA TYR A 160 -20.96 -4.15 -6.00
C TYR A 160 -20.71 -2.95 -5.11
N ALA A 161 -19.54 -2.92 -4.46
CA ALA A 161 -19.13 -1.77 -3.70
C ALA A 161 -19.14 -0.54 -4.61
N LYS A 162 -19.84 0.51 -4.20
CA LYS A 162 -19.82 1.78 -4.92
C LYS A 162 -18.37 2.24 -5.03
N VAL A 163 -17.84 2.24 -6.26
CA VAL A 163 -16.60 2.96 -6.56
C VAL A 163 -16.93 4.43 -6.36
N ILE A 164 -16.67 4.96 -5.16
CA ILE A 164 -16.72 6.40 -4.93
C ILE A 164 -15.61 6.96 -5.82
N PRO A 165 -15.94 7.70 -6.89
CA PRO A 165 -14.92 8.29 -7.73
C PRO A 165 -14.05 9.14 -6.82
N ILE A 166 -12.73 8.97 -6.91
CA ILE A 166 -11.83 9.85 -6.18
C ILE A 166 -12.05 11.26 -6.75
N LYS A 167 -12.85 12.07 -6.05
CA LYS A 167 -13.13 13.45 -6.43
C LYS A 167 -11.99 14.29 -5.88
N SER A 168 -11.28 14.96 -6.78
CA SER A 168 -10.32 15.98 -6.38
C SER A 168 -11.05 17.10 -5.64
N TYR A 169 -10.44 17.59 -4.57
CA TYR A 169 -10.97 18.71 -3.80
C TYR A 169 -10.68 20.04 -4.50
N LYS A 170 -11.61 21.00 -4.35
CA LYS A 170 -11.37 22.40 -4.69
C LYS A 170 -10.48 23.04 -3.62
N TYR A 171 -9.88 24.18 -3.95
CA TYR A 171 -9.03 24.90 -2.99
C TYR A 171 -9.81 25.35 -1.74
N SER A 172 -11.08 25.75 -1.89
CA SER A 172 -11.97 26.06 -0.76
C SER A 172 -12.14 24.89 0.22
N ASP A 173 -12.16 23.66 -0.30
CA ASP A 173 -12.34 22.47 0.51
C ASP A 173 -11.03 22.15 1.25
N ILE A 174 -9.88 22.34 0.60
CA ILE A 174 -8.55 22.12 1.18
C ILE A 174 -8.30 23.04 2.39
N VAL A 175 -8.74 24.30 2.32
CA VAL A 175 -8.58 25.24 3.44
C VAL A 175 -9.64 25.07 4.53
N SER A 176 -10.66 24.22 4.31
CA SER A 176 -11.69 23.94 5.30
C SER A 176 -11.11 23.17 6.50
N LYS A 177 -11.35 23.69 7.71
CA LYS A 177 -10.98 23.01 8.95
C LYS A 177 -11.68 21.67 9.10
N GLU A 178 -12.89 21.52 8.58
CA GLU A 178 -13.65 20.27 8.62
C GLU A 178 -12.96 19.19 7.80
N ILE A 179 -12.62 19.49 6.55
CA ILE A 179 -11.90 18.56 5.68
C ILE A 179 -10.53 18.24 6.25
N GLN A 180 -9.77 19.23 6.73
CA GLN A 180 -8.47 18.98 7.36
C GLN A 180 -8.58 18.05 8.56
N ARG A 181 -9.60 18.21 9.42
CA ARG A 181 -9.85 17.29 10.54
C ARG A 181 -10.19 15.88 10.08
N ALA A 182 -10.94 15.73 8.99
CA ALA A 182 -11.23 14.41 8.41
C ALA A 182 -9.94 13.71 7.95
N PHE A 183 -9.04 14.42 7.25
CA PHE A 183 -7.76 13.85 6.80
C PHE A 183 -6.78 13.56 7.96
N VAL A 184 -6.89 14.27 9.08
CA VAL A 184 -6.16 13.93 10.31
C VAL A 184 -6.71 12.65 10.93
N LYS A 185 -8.04 12.50 11.00
CA LYS A 185 -8.70 11.30 11.54
C LYS A 185 -8.34 10.04 10.76
N GLU A 186 -8.20 10.17 9.45
CA GLU A 186 -7.83 9.07 8.54
C GLU A 186 -6.30 8.89 8.39
N GLU A 187 -5.49 9.51 9.25
CA GLU A 187 -4.02 9.34 9.31
C GLU A 187 -3.28 9.71 8.01
N TYR A 188 -3.86 10.57 7.18
CA TYR A 188 -3.15 11.14 6.02
C TYR A 188 -2.35 12.38 6.40
N ILE A 189 -2.78 13.09 7.45
CA ILE A 189 -2.16 14.32 7.96
C ILE A 189 -1.91 14.16 9.46
N GLY A 190 -0.73 14.61 9.92
CA GLY A 190 -0.31 14.49 11.30
C GLY A 190 -1.20 15.27 12.27
N THR A 191 -1.47 14.67 13.42
CA THR A 191 -2.27 15.26 14.50
C THR A 191 -1.71 16.61 14.94
N PHE A 192 -0.38 16.67 15.13
CA PHE A 192 0.33 17.86 15.62
C PHE A 192 0.86 18.76 14.50
N THR A 193 0.60 18.43 13.23
CA THR A 193 1.05 19.26 12.12
C THR A 193 0.49 20.68 12.23
N PRO A 194 1.33 21.73 12.08
CA PRO A 194 0.88 23.12 12.15
C PRO A 194 -0.22 23.40 11.13
N ASN A 195 -1.21 24.22 11.48
CA ASN A 195 -2.38 24.46 10.63
C ASN A 195 -2.03 24.96 9.22
N ASP A 196 -1.05 25.86 9.11
CA ASP A 196 -0.61 26.38 7.81
C ASP A 196 0.06 25.30 6.95
N ILE A 197 0.71 24.32 7.59
CA ILE A 197 1.30 23.15 6.92
C ILE A 197 0.23 22.09 6.60
N LYS A 198 -0.83 21.95 7.41
CA LYS A 198 -1.95 21.03 7.12
C LYS A 198 -2.62 21.38 5.79
N SER A 199 -2.86 22.67 5.54
CA SER A 199 -3.39 23.14 4.25
C SER A 199 -2.48 22.75 3.09
N PHE A 200 -1.18 23.01 3.20
CA PHE A 200 -0.22 22.67 2.16
C PHE A 200 -0.11 21.16 1.93
N ALA A 201 -0.01 20.39 3.01
CA ALA A 201 0.07 18.93 2.96
C ALA A 201 -1.18 18.33 2.29
N LEU A 202 -2.37 18.80 2.65
CA LEU A 202 -3.61 18.37 2.01
C LEU A 202 -3.69 18.79 0.54
N ASN A 203 -3.24 20.01 0.19
CA ASN A 203 -3.18 20.47 -1.20
C ASN A 203 -2.24 19.60 -2.05
N PHE A 204 -1.09 19.24 -1.49
CA PHE A 204 -0.12 18.36 -2.15
C PHE A 204 -0.61 16.91 -2.21
N LEU A 205 -1.29 16.40 -1.18
CA LEU A 205 -1.94 15.10 -1.19
C LEU A 205 -3.03 15.03 -2.27
N ASN A 206 -3.83 16.07 -2.41
CA ASN A 206 -4.84 16.17 -3.46
C ASN A 206 -4.20 16.12 -4.87
N LEU A 207 -3.06 16.78 -5.06
CA LEU A 207 -2.29 16.74 -6.31
C LEU A 207 -1.79 15.32 -6.64
N ILE A 208 -1.22 14.62 -5.65
CA ILE A 208 -0.54 13.34 -5.91
C ILE A 208 -1.47 12.14 -5.79
N LEU A 209 -2.53 12.12 -4.98
CA LEU A 209 -3.39 10.93 -4.79
C LEU A 209 -4.80 11.07 -5.36
N LEU A 210 -5.34 12.29 -5.42
CA LEU A 210 -6.78 12.47 -5.68
C LEU A 210 -7.12 12.97 -7.09
N LYS A 211 -6.10 13.35 -7.87
CA LYS A 211 -6.27 13.71 -9.28
C LYS A 211 -6.03 12.53 -10.19
N SER A 212 -6.98 12.27 -11.09
CA SER A 212 -7.04 11.10 -11.96
C SER A 212 -5.80 10.90 -12.83
N THR A 213 -5.44 11.86 -13.68
CA THR A 213 -4.35 11.71 -14.66
C THR A 213 -3.49 12.97 -14.75
N VAL A 214 -2.18 12.78 -14.96
CA VAL A 214 -1.25 13.87 -15.29
C VAL A 214 -1.05 13.89 -16.80
N ASP A 215 -1.19 15.07 -17.41
CA ASP A 215 -0.85 15.26 -18.83
C ASP A 215 0.66 15.00 -19.03
N SER A 216 0.96 14.11 -19.98
CA SER A 216 2.32 13.63 -20.26
C SER A 216 3.32 14.74 -20.56
N LYS A 217 2.85 15.87 -21.12
CA LYS A 217 3.72 17.04 -21.40
C LYS A 217 4.30 17.69 -20.14
N TYR A 218 3.65 17.52 -18.99
CA TYR A 218 4.16 18.02 -17.72
C TYR A 218 5.13 17.01 -17.08
N LEU A 219 4.90 15.71 -17.27
CA LEU A 219 5.78 14.65 -16.78
C LEU A 219 7.19 14.74 -17.40
N THR A 220 7.27 14.92 -18.72
CA THR A 220 8.56 14.99 -19.42
C THR A 220 9.41 16.18 -18.93
N LYS A 221 8.78 17.32 -18.61
CA LYS A 221 9.48 18.48 -18.05
C LYS A 221 10.13 18.19 -16.70
N ILE A 222 9.62 17.26 -15.91
CA ILE A 222 10.14 16.93 -14.58
C ILE A 222 10.99 15.66 -14.56
N GLY A 223 11.27 15.06 -15.74
CA GLY A 223 12.09 13.86 -15.86
C GLY A 223 11.32 12.55 -15.63
N LEU A 224 10.00 12.56 -15.81
CA LEU A 224 9.14 11.38 -15.71
C LEU A 224 8.63 11.00 -17.11
N SER A 225 8.54 9.69 -17.40
CA SER A 225 8.09 9.20 -18.70
C SER A 225 6.67 8.64 -18.68
N GLU A 226 6.25 8.00 -17.59
CA GLU A 226 4.93 7.36 -17.48
C GLU A 226 4.33 7.57 -16.09
N ASP A 227 3.01 7.68 -16.01
CA ASP A 227 2.21 7.68 -14.77
C ASP A 227 1.48 6.34 -14.65
N PHE A 228 1.87 5.53 -13.67
CA PHE A 228 1.22 4.26 -13.34
C PHE A 228 -0.01 4.41 -12.45
N GLY A 229 -0.41 5.65 -12.15
CA GLY A 229 -1.52 5.97 -11.29
C GLY A 229 -1.21 5.69 -9.81
N VAL A 230 -2.27 5.70 -9.03
CA VAL A 230 -2.21 5.52 -7.57
C VAL A 230 -2.40 4.05 -7.24
N LYS A 231 -1.43 3.46 -6.54
CA LYS A 231 -1.44 2.07 -6.08
C LYS A 231 -1.07 2.00 -4.60
N ARG A 232 -1.58 1.00 -3.87
CA ARG A 232 -1.09 0.71 -2.52
C ARG A 232 0.29 0.06 -2.62
N THR A 233 1.30 0.66 -2.00
CA THR A 233 2.65 0.10 -1.95
C THR A 233 2.98 -0.34 -0.53
N ARG A 234 3.84 -1.36 -0.41
CA ARG A 234 4.42 -1.82 0.86
C ARG A 234 5.90 -1.50 0.94
N PHE A 235 6.31 -0.78 1.97
CA PHE A 235 7.72 -0.53 2.30
C PHE A 235 7.98 -0.92 3.76
N GLY A 236 8.95 -1.82 3.96
CA GLY A 236 9.40 -2.20 5.29
C GLY A 236 10.42 -1.21 5.85
N ASN A 237 10.40 -0.98 7.16
CA ASN A 237 11.50 -0.31 7.85
C ASN A 237 12.41 -1.31 8.57
N SER A 238 13.53 -0.79 9.09
CA SER A 238 14.54 -1.62 9.78
C SER A 238 14.09 -2.16 11.14
N ALA A 239 12.96 -1.68 11.67
CA ALA A 239 12.33 -2.14 12.89
C ALA A 239 11.29 -3.25 12.64
N GLY A 240 11.07 -3.65 11.38
CA GLY A 240 10.15 -4.72 11.01
C GLY A 240 8.71 -4.25 10.74
N TYR A 241 8.41 -2.97 10.90
CA TYR A 241 7.12 -2.40 10.51
C TYR A 241 7.01 -2.33 8.99
N ASN A 242 5.81 -2.61 8.48
CA ASN A 242 5.48 -2.53 7.07
C ASN A 242 4.44 -1.43 6.88
N TYR A 243 4.84 -0.34 6.24
CA TYR A 243 3.90 0.72 5.87
C TYR A 243 3.20 0.32 4.58
N GLN A 244 1.87 0.44 4.57
CA GLN A 244 1.04 0.27 3.38
C GLN A 244 0.41 1.61 3.03
N GLU A 245 0.84 2.19 1.91
CA GLU A 245 0.52 3.58 1.60
C GLU A 245 -0.03 3.70 0.18
N LEU A 246 -1.09 4.48 -0.01
CA LEU A 246 -1.46 4.93 -1.35
C LEU A 246 -0.31 5.78 -1.89
N THR A 247 0.20 5.37 -3.04
CA THR A 247 1.38 5.96 -3.67
C THR A 247 1.10 6.19 -5.13
N ARG A 248 1.34 7.39 -5.64
CA ARG A 248 1.37 7.61 -7.08
C ARG A 248 2.72 7.22 -7.63
N LEU A 249 2.71 6.38 -8.66
CA LEU A 249 3.89 5.76 -9.21
C LEU A 249 4.18 6.29 -10.61
N PHE A 250 5.45 6.54 -10.89
CA PHE A 250 5.93 7.03 -12.17
C PHE A 250 7.13 6.21 -12.65
N ILE A 251 7.33 6.13 -13.97
CA ILE A 251 8.60 5.68 -14.54
C ILE A 251 9.53 6.89 -14.70
N THR A 252 10.79 6.68 -14.35
CA THR A 252 11.88 7.64 -14.57
C THR A 252 13.21 6.89 -14.73
N LYS A 253 14.29 7.62 -14.93
CA LYS A 253 15.64 7.08 -15.09
C LYS A 253 16.59 7.62 -14.02
N ASP A 254 17.52 6.77 -13.57
CA ASP A 254 18.64 7.23 -12.74
C ASP A 254 19.69 7.97 -13.58
N ASN A 255 20.73 8.51 -12.92
CA ASN A 255 21.84 9.19 -13.59
C ASN A 255 22.69 8.25 -14.48
N LYS A 256 22.40 6.95 -14.50
CA LYS A 256 23.02 5.94 -15.38
C LYS A 256 22.04 5.46 -16.45
N ASN A 257 20.96 6.21 -16.68
CA ASN A 257 19.95 5.95 -17.69
C ASN A 257 19.16 4.64 -17.47
N LYS A 258 19.15 4.10 -16.23
CA LYS A 258 18.40 2.88 -15.88
C LYS A 258 17.00 3.22 -15.41
N ASP A 259 16.03 2.47 -15.90
CA ASP A 259 14.63 2.66 -15.53
C ASP A 259 14.40 2.27 -14.06
N LEU A 260 13.60 3.09 -13.39
CA LEU A 260 13.15 2.88 -12.02
C LEU A 260 11.71 3.37 -11.85
N ILE A 261 11.01 2.74 -10.90
CA ILE A 261 9.70 3.21 -10.47
C ILE A 261 9.94 4.19 -9.32
N TRP A 262 9.45 5.41 -9.50
CA TRP A 262 9.50 6.49 -8.52
C TRP A 262 8.11 6.72 -7.94
N GLY A 263 7.99 6.77 -6.61
CA GLY A 263 6.70 6.87 -5.95
C GLY A 263 6.60 8.01 -4.96
N LEU A 264 5.44 8.68 -4.93
CA LEU A 264 5.08 9.71 -3.96
C LEU A 264 3.90 9.22 -3.11
N SER A 265 4.07 9.23 -1.79
CA SER A 265 3.01 8.93 -0.81
C SER A 265 3.08 9.90 0.36
N MET A 266 2.02 9.98 1.16
CA MET A 266 1.98 10.81 2.36
C MET A 266 1.29 10.04 3.48
N ILE A 267 1.78 10.24 4.71
CA ILE A 267 1.22 9.62 5.90
C ILE A 267 1.28 10.60 7.08
N GLY A 268 0.29 10.53 7.95
CA GLY A 268 0.15 11.40 9.11
C GLY A 268 -0.05 10.58 10.38
N TYR A 269 0.87 10.72 11.33
CA TYR A 269 0.71 10.20 12.68
C TYR A 269 0.74 11.35 13.68
N SER A 270 1.83 11.51 14.42
CA SER A 270 2.11 12.72 15.19
C SER A 270 2.42 13.89 14.25
N ASN A 271 3.32 13.66 13.29
CA ASN A 271 3.71 14.61 12.25
C ASN A 271 3.22 14.16 10.86
N THR A 272 3.27 15.07 9.88
CA THR A 272 3.01 14.74 8.47
C THR A 272 4.31 14.41 7.75
N GLN A 273 4.35 13.26 7.10
CA GLN A 273 5.52 12.77 6.39
C GLN A 273 5.21 12.60 4.90
N LEU A 274 5.98 13.29 4.05
CA LEU A 274 6.01 13.07 2.61
C LEU A 274 7.07 12.02 2.27
N ASN A 275 6.64 10.94 1.63
CA ASN A 275 7.47 9.79 1.29
C ASN A 275 7.82 9.79 -0.20
N VAL A 276 9.12 9.62 -0.48
CA VAL A 276 9.64 9.41 -1.83
C VAL A 276 10.27 8.03 -1.89
N SER A 277 9.71 7.17 -2.73
CA SER A 277 10.16 5.79 -2.89
C SER A 277 10.83 5.53 -4.23
N ILE A 278 11.78 4.61 -4.21
CA ILE A 278 12.46 4.10 -5.40
C ILE A 278 12.33 2.59 -5.41
N THR A 279 11.89 2.05 -6.54
CA THR A 279 11.91 0.62 -6.84
C THR A 279 12.70 0.34 -8.09
N ASN A 280 13.66 -0.58 -8.00
CA ASN A 280 14.39 -1.14 -9.12
C ASN A 280 14.34 -2.67 -9.04
N LYS A 281 15.00 -3.37 -9.97
CA LYS A 281 15.03 -4.85 -10.04
C LYS A 281 15.43 -5.55 -8.72
N ILE A 282 16.22 -4.88 -7.88
CA ILE A 282 16.86 -5.50 -6.70
C ILE A 282 16.24 -4.97 -5.39
N LYS A 283 15.77 -3.72 -5.37
CA LYS A 283 15.40 -3.02 -4.14
C LYS A 283 14.13 -2.21 -4.31
N LYS A 284 13.39 -2.14 -3.21
CA LYS A 284 12.21 -1.31 -3.01
C LYS A 284 12.31 -0.66 -1.62
N HIS A 285 12.40 0.66 -1.53
CA HIS A 285 12.53 1.39 -0.26
C HIS A 285 12.11 2.85 -0.38
N HIS A 286 11.88 3.52 0.76
CA HIS A 286 11.82 4.98 0.83
C HIS A 286 13.22 5.57 0.73
N SER A 287 13.47 6.32 -0.35
CA SER A 287 14.72 7.06 -0.50
C SER A 287 14.74 8.29 0.41
N LEU A 288 13.60 8.99 0.50
CA LEU A 288 13.38 10.14 1.37
C LEU A 288 12.08 9.97 2.16
N GLN A 289 12.16 10.34 3.44
CA GLN A 289 11.04 10.47 4.37
C GLN A 289 11.13 11.90 4.89
N LEU A 290 10.36 12.81 4.30
CA LEU A 290 10.43 14.24 4.57
C LEU A 290 9.38 14.61 5.62
N ASP A 291 9.85 14.94 6.82
CA ASP A 291 9.02 15.49 7.89
C ASP A 291 8.56 16.91 7.53
N MET A 292 7.32 17.05 7.08
CA MET A 292 6.79 18.32 6.57
C MET A 292 6.69 19.37 7.67
N ASP A 293 6.39 18.95 8.89
CA ASP A 293 6.26 19.82 10.07
C ASP A 293 7.57 20.53 10.38
N ARG A 294 8.69 19.83 10.17
CA ARG A 294 10.04 20.35 10.44
C ARG A 294 10.62 21.14 9.27
N PHE A 295 10.32 20.70 8.05
CA PHE A 295 11.05 21.11 6.86
C PHE A 295 10.27 22.00 5.89
N CYS A 296 8.99 22.23 6.16
CA CYS A 296 8.19 23.23 5.46
C CYS A 296 8.01 24.47 6.33
N VAL A 297 8.26 25.64 5.76
CA VAL A 297 8.04 26.94 6.40
C VAL A 297 7.05 27.71 5.56
N TYR A 298 5.91 28.04 6.15
CA TYR A 298 4.89 28.89 5.53
C TYR A 298 5.18 30.36 5.81
N ASP A 299 5.04 31.18 4.78
CA ASP A 299 5.17 32.63 4.83
C ASP A 299 3.78 33.25 4.64
N SER A 300 3.29 33.95 5.67
CA SER A 300 1.93 34.49 5.70
C SER A 300 1.70 35.64 4.73
N ASP A 301 2.75 36.35 4.33
CA ASP A 301 2.66 37.55 3.50
C ASP A 301 2.61 37.15 2.02
N THR A 302 3.48 36.23 1.64
CA THR A 302 3.56 35.71 0.28
C THR A 302 2.66 34.52 0.02
N LYS A 303 2.09 33.92 1.07
CA LYS A 303 1.29 32.67 1.03
C LYS A 303 2.06 31.47 0.47
N LYS A 304 3.40 31.53 0.51
CA LYS A 304 4.28 30.51 -0.04
C LYS A 304 4.78 29.57 1.04
N VAL A 305 5.02 28.33 0.67
CA VAL A 305 5.70 27.33 1.51
C VAL A 305 7.07 27.06 0.94
N THR A 306 8.11 27.27 1.74
CA THR A 306 9.48 26.89 1.42
C THR A 306 9.79 25.53 2.01
N ILE A 307 10.28 24.61 1.18
CA ILE A 307 10.57 23.22 1.56
C ILE A 307 12.08 22.98 1.50
N THR A 308 12.64 22.47 2.59
CA THR A 308 14.08 22.18 2.71
C THR A 308 14.34 20.77 3.25
N HIS A 309 15.60 20.36 3.41
CA HIS A 309 15.99 19.17 4.15
C HIS A 309 17.44 19.33 4.64
N ASN A 310 17.79 18.70 5.77
CA ASN A 310 19.11 18.88 6.41
C ASN A 310 20.18 17.85 5.99
N GLY A 311 19.89 17.00 5.00
CA GLY A 311 20.79 15.94 4.55
C GLY A 311 20.78 14.66 5.39
N ALA A 312 19.90 14.51 6.39
CA ALA A 312 19.78 13.27 7.16
C ALA A 312 19.61 12.02 6.27
N LEU A 313 20.48 11.02 6.41
CA LEU A 313 20.46 9.77 5.63
C LEU A 313 20.86 8.58 6.50
N SER A 314 19.91 7.71 6.83
CA SER A 314 20.12 6.50 7.63
C SER A 314 20.17 5.24 6.76
N PHE A 315 20.96 4.25 7.16
CA PHE A 315 21.09 2.93 6.53
C PHE A 315 20.48 1.81 7.39
N GLY A 316 19.52 2.14 8.25
CA GLY A 316 18.95 1.20 9.22
C GLY A 316 20.00 0.75 10.22
N ARG A 317 20.13 -0.58 10.42
CA ARG A 317 21.21 -1.19 11.23
C ARG A 317 22.62 -0.84 10.73
N GLY A 318 22.74 -0.26 9.53
CA GLY A 318 24.00 0.23 8.99
C GLY A 318 24.48 1.57 9.56
N GLY A 319 23.75 2.22 10.48
CA GLY A 319 24.08 3.54 11.02
C GLY A 319 23.59 4.68 10.12
N SER A 320 24.18 5.86 10.24
CA SER A 320 23.83 7.05 9.45
C SER A 320 25.04 7.67 8.76
N MET A 321 24.80 8.47 7.73
CA MET A 321 25.79 9.33 7.11
C MET A 321 25.71 10.73 7.72
N SER A 322 26.86 11.39 7.90
CA SER A 322 26.87 12.77 8.39
C SER A 322 26.11 13.68 7.42
N HIS A 323 25.39 14.68 7.97
CA HIS A 323 24.63 15.64 7.17
C HIS A 323 25.54 16.38 6.18
N LYS A 324 26.73 16.80 6.64
CA LYS A 324 27.74 17.49 5.82
C LYS A 324 28.14 16.65 4.60
N THR A 325 28.42 15.35 4.78
CA THR A 325 28.76 14.47 3.66
C THR A 325 27.65 14.39 2.60
N VAL A 326 26.38 14.37 3.03
CA VAL A 326 25.25 14.34 2.10
C VAL A 326 25.11 15.69 1.39
N ILE A 327 25.20 16.80 2.11
CA ILE A 327 25.13 18.16 1.56
C ILE A 327 26.26 18.41 0.56
N ASP A 328 27.50 18.06 0.90
CA ASP A 328 28.66 18.24 0.02
C ASP A 328 28.51 17.41 -1.26
N TYR A 329 27.99 16.19 -1.16
CA TYR A 329 27.72 15.36 -2.32
C TYR A 329 26.63 15.96 -3.23
N VAL A 330 25.55 16.48 -2.64
CA VAL A 330 24.50 17.14 -3.41
C VAL A 330 25.03 18.43 -4.02
N ARG A 331 25.86 19.21 -3.30
CA ARG A 331 26.51 20.42 -3.81
C ARG A 331 27.37 20.13 -5.05
N GLU A 332 28.12 19.03 -5.05
CA GLU A 332 28.95 18.61 -6.18
C GLU A 332 28.11 18.23 -7.41
N LYS A 333 26.96 17.56 -7.22
CA LYS A 333 26.17 16.97 -8.32
C LYS A 333 24.96 17.79 -8.77
N ALA A 334 24.42 18.60 -7.89
CA ALA A 334 23.22 19.40 -8.07
C ALA A 334 23.31 20.66 -7.19
N PRO A 335 24.23 21.59 -7.50
CA PRO A 335 24.49 22.78 -6.68
C PRO A 335 23.24 23.66 -6.51
N ASP A 336 22.34 23.66 -7.48
CA ASP A 336 21.07 24.38 -7.45
C ASP A 336 20.09 23.87 -6.38
N LEU A 337 20.29 22.65 -5.87
CA LEU A 337 19.55 22.12 -4.73
C LEU A 337 20.12 22.56 -3.37
N ILE A 338 21.13 23.43 -3.33
CA ILE A 338 21.75 23.89 -2.07
C ILE A 338 21.47 25.38 -1.86
N LYS A 339 20.88 25.73 -0.71
CA LYS A 339 20.73 27.11 -0.25
C LYS A 339 20.97 27.18 1.25
N ASN A 340 21.84 28.08 1.70
CA ASN A 340 22.19 28.28 3.12
C ASN A 340 22.54 26.96 3.84
N ASP A 341 23.43 26.17 3.24
CA ASP A 341 23.87 24.85 3.75
C ASP A 341 22.75 23.84 4.02
N LYS A 342 21.60 24.00 3.36
CA LYS A 342 20.49 23.05 3.38
C LYS A 342 20.17 22.60 1.97
N ILE A 343 19.58 21.40 1.87
CA ILE A 343 18.94 20.95 0.64
C ILE A 343 17.68 21.80 0.45
N TYR A 344 17.64 22.61 -0.59
CA TYR A 344 16.47 23.39 -0.99
C TYR A 344 15.68 22.59 -2.02
N LEU A 345 14.45 22.22 -1.67
CA LEU A 345 13.59 21.43 -2.54
C LEU A 345 12.66 22.31 -3.37
N GLY A 346 12.33 23.51 -2.89
CA GLY A 346 11.57 24.50 -3.67
C GLY A 346 10.77 25.43 -2.77
N THR A 347 10.07 26.36 -3.42
CA THR A 347 9.07 27.22 -2.79
C THR A 347 7.80 27.15 -3.64
N ILE A 348 6.67 26.83 -3.01
CA ILE A 348 5.38 26.64 -3.67
C ILE A 348 4.41 27.73 -3.23
N ASP A 349 3.66 28.30 -4.18
CA ASP A 349 2.51 29.14 -3.89
C ASP A 349 1.32 28.28 -3.42
N ASN A 350 1.01 28.35 -2.13
CA ASN A 350 -0.10 27.62 -1.52
C ASN A 350 -1.38 28.47 -1.43
N SER A 351 -1.46 29.63 -2.08
CA SER A 351 -2.70 30.44 -2.16
C SER A 351 -3.74 29.89 -3.15
N ARG A 352 -3.37 28.85 -3.90
CA ARG A 352 -4.18 28.24 -4.96
C ARG A 352 -4.10 26.72 -4.94
N LEU A 353 -4.99 26.09 -5.69
CA LEU A 353 -4.92 24.65 -5.93
C LEU A 353 -3.59 24.29 -6.62
N LEU A 354 -2.91 23.26 -6.13
CA LEU A 354 -1.72 22.75 -6.80
C LEU A 354 -2.12 21.97 -8.06
N GLU A 355 -1.38 22.23 -9.14
CA GLU A 355 -1.54 21.57 -10.43
C GLU A 355 -0.17 21.26 -11.03
N TRP A 356 -0.09 20.14 -11.73
CA TRP A 356 1.11 19.70 -12.46
C TRP A 356 1.57 20.70 -13.52
N LYS A 357 0.68 21.59 -14.00
CA LYS A 357 1.02 22.63 -14.98
C LYS A 357 1.87 23.77 -14.42
N TYR A 358 1.85 23.99 -13.11
CA TYR A 358 2.52 25.14 -12.51
C TYR A 358 4.01 24.90 -12.31
N THR A 359 4.81 25.92 -12.63
CA THR A 359 6.28 25.83 -12.65
C THR A 359 6.88 25.59 -11.26
N ASP A 360 6.32 26.20 -10.21
CA ASP A 360 6.76 26.00 -8.83
C ASP A 360 6.52 24.56 -8.36
N VAL A 361 5.37 23.98 -8.70
CA VAL A 361 5.04 22.57 -8.46
C VAL A 361 5.99 21.66 -9.23
N GLN A 362 6.20 21.91 -10.53
CA GLN A 362 7.13 21.13 -11.36
C GLN A 362 8.55 21.17 -10.80
N ASN A 363 9.03 22.34 -10.38
CA ASN A 363 10.35 22.50 -9.79
C ASN A 363 10.49 21.71 -8.49
N PHE A 364 9.51 21.78 -7.59
CA PHE A 364 9.53 21.01 -6.34
C PHE A 364 9.59 19.50 -6.59
N ILE A 365 8.74 18.99 -7.49
CA ILE A 365 8.69 17.56 -7.81
C ILE A 365 10.00 17.11 -8.48
N ARG A 366 10.55 17.92 -9.39
CA ARG A 366 11.86 17.66 -10.01
C ARG A 366 12.98 17.62 -8.97
N SER A 367 12.97 18.53 -7.99
CA SER A 367 13.95 18.55 -6.89
C SER A 367 13.83 17.31 -6.00
N LEU A 368 12.61 16.87 -5.67
CA LEU A 368 12.38 15.62 -4.92
C LEU A 368 12.95 14.41 -5.65
N LEU A 369 12.70 14.30 -6.96
CA LEU A 369 13.21 13.22 -7.80
C LEU A 369 14.75 13.22 -7.82
N ARG A 370 15.35 14.35 -8.18
CA ARG A 370 16.82 14.49 -8.26
C ARG A 370 17.48 14.18 -6.91
N TYR A 371 16.93 14.72 -5.83
CA TYR A 371 17.47 14.48 -4.50
C TYR A 371 17.34 13.01 -4.08
N ALA A 372 16.23 12.34 -4.39
CA ALA A 372 16.05 10.91 -4.12
C ALA A 372 17.08 10.05 -4.89
N ILE A 373 17.33 10.34 -6.17
CA ILE A 373 18.35 9.63 -6.96
C ILE A 373 19.74 9.79 -6.33
N LEU A 374 20.13 11.02 -5.95
CA LEU A 374 21.42 11.29 -5.32
C LEU A 374 21.58 10.59 -3.96
N ARG A 375 20.50 10.53 -3.15
CA ARG A 375 20.49 9.78 -1.89
C ARG A 375 20.72 8.28 -2.13
N ASP A 376 20.11 7.72 -3.16
CA ASP A 376 20.27 6.31 -3.52
C ASP A 376 21.68 5.98 -4.04
N GLU A 377 22.30 6.88 -4.80
CA GLU A 377 23.71 6.75 -5.19
C GLU A 377 24.64 6.72 -3.98
N LEU A 378 24.43 7.61 -3.01
CA LEU A 378 25.18 7.62 -1.75
C LEU A 378 25.02 6.31 -0.99
N ARG A 379 23.81 5.74 -0.93
CA ARG A 379 23.54 4.42 -0.33
C ARG A 379 24.37 3.32 -1.01
N VAL A 380 24.48 3.33 -2.33
CA VAL A 380 25.29 2.35 -3.08
C VAL A 380 26.79 2.54 -2.82
N LYS A 381 27.27 3.79 -2.81
CA LYS A 381 28.67 4.12 -2.52
C LYS A 381 29.09 3.69 -1.11
N HIS A 382 28.24 3.94 -0.11
CA HIS A 382 28.49 3.54 1.27
C HIS A 382 28.59 2.01 1.44
N LYS A 383 27.68 1.24 0.80
CA LYS A 383 27.74 -0.24 0.85
C LYS A 383 29.03 -0.79 0.24
N ARG A 384 29.51 -0.24 -0.88
CA ARG A 384 30.77 -0.65 -1.53
C ARG A 384 32.00 -0.38 -0.65
N LYS A 385 32.04 0.74 0.07
CA LYS A 385 33.13 1.04 1.01
C LYS A 385 33.17 0.02 2.16
N ARG A 386 32.03 -0.30 2.77
CA ARG A 386 31.97 -1.31 3.86
C ARG A 386 32.27 -2.74 3.42
N SER A 387 31.95 -3.12 2.18
CA SER A 387 32.34 -4.45 1.68
C SER A 387 33.84 -4.55 1.40
N LYS A 388 34.49 -3.44 1.06
CA LYS A 388 35.95 -3.38 0.87
C LYS A 388 36.72 -3.30 2.19
N SER A 389 36.14 -2.76 3.26
CA SER A 389 36.77 -2.69 4.58
C SER A 389 36.55 -3.95 5.44
N LYS A 390 35.78 -4.93 4.94
CA LYS A 390 35.51 -6.22 5.59
C LYS A 390 36.24 -7.40 4.92
N LYS A 391 36.87 -7.14 3.77
CA LYS A 391 37.90 -8.00 3.17
C LYS A 391 39.23 -7.42 3.56
#